data_AF-A0A0Q8NJ33-F1
#
_entry.id   AF-A0A0Q8NJ33-F1
#
_cell.length_a   1.000
_cell.length_b   1.000
_cell.length_c   1.000
_cell.angle_alpha   90.00
_cell.angle_beta   90.00
_cell.angle_gamma   90.00
#
_symmetry.space_group_name_H-M   'P 1'
#
loop_
_entity.id
_entity.type
_entity.pdbx_description
1 polymer ?
#
loop_
_entity_poly.entity_id
_entity_poly.type
_entity_poly.pdbx_seq_one_letter_code
_entity_poly.pdbx_strand_id
1 'polypeptide(L)'
;MDEIEKQVVELTGPFVERMRQDLFRPFEIRDFRMYVVLKLGWEAADWGMEVDAALLERFNANYDLVRAPLGQGWEFIWEDEPPE
;
A
#
# COMPACT_ATOMS: atom_id res chain seq x y z
N MET A 1 -6.63 17.49 1.04
CA MET A 1 -5.89 16.92 -0.11
C MET A 1 -6.02 17.69 -1.42
N ASP A 2 -4.90 17.96 -2.06
CA ASP A 2 -4.81 18.45 -3.45
C ASP A 2 -4.98 17.32 -4.49
N GLU A 3 -4.83 17.64 -5.79
CA GLU A 3 -5.06 16.68 -6.87
C GLU A 3 -3.96 15.60 -6.98
N ILE A 4 -2.71 15.94 -6.66
CA ILE A 4 -1.59 14.98 -6.67
C ILE A 4 -1.76 14.02 -5.50
N GLU A 5 -2.11 14.53 -4.32
CA GLU A 5 -2.35 13.73 -3.13
C GLU A 5 -3.51 12.73 -3.31
N LYS A 6 -4.57 13.11 -4.01
CA LYS A 6 -5.64 12.15 -4.39
C LYS A 6 -5.11 11.05 -5.31
N GLN A 7 -4.34 11.41 -6.33
CA GLN A 7 -3.73 10.41 -7.23
C GLN A 7 -2.81 9.45 -6.48
N VAL A 8 -2.06 9.94 -5.49
CA VAL A 8 -1.28 9.09 -4.58
C VAL A 8 -2.18 8.08 -3.88
N VAL A 9 -3.27 8.52 -3.24
CA VAL A 9 -4.19 7.60 -2.55
C VAL A 9 -4.85 6.61 -3.52
N GLU A 10 -5.16 7.01 -4.75
CA GLU A 10 -5.73 6.14 -5.78
C GLU A 10 -4.76 5.05 -6.25
N LEU A 11 -3.45 5.31 -6.23
CA LEU A 11 -2.42 4.32 -6.60
C LEU A 11 -2.32 3.13 -5.63
N THR A 12 -2.94 3.19 -4.46
CA THR A 12 -2.99 2.07 -3.50
C THR A 12 -3.53 0.79 -4.13
N GLY A 13 -4.58 0.88 -4.94
CA GLY A 13 -5.17 -0.29 -5.62
C GLY A 13 -4.21 -0.95 -6.61
N PRO A 14 -3.73 -0.22 -7.64
CA PRO A 14 -2.75 -0.73 -8.59
C PRO A 14 -1.46 -1.26 -7.94
N PHE A 15 -1.03 -0.66 -6.83
CA PHE A 15 0.11 -1.14 -6.07
C PHE A 15 -0.16 -2.48 -5.38
N VAL A 16 -1.29 -2.62 -4.68
CA VAL A 16 -1.66 -3.87 -4.01
C VAL A 16 -1.80 -5.01 -5.02
N GLU A 17 -2.45 -4.78 -6.15
CA GLU A 17 -2.57 -5.81 -7.21
C GLU A 17 -1.20 -6.22 -7.75
N ARG A 18 -0.26 -5.28 -7.86
CA ARG A 18 1.13 -5.59 -8.24
C ARG A 18 1.82 -6.45 -7.19
N MET A 19 1.72 -6.08 -5.91
CA MET A 19 2.34 -6.83 -4.81
C MET A 19 1.73 -8.23 -4.67
N ARG A 20 0.41 -8.37 -4.93
CA ARG A 20 -0.30 -9.64 -4.96
C ARG A 20 0.24 -10.58 -6.04
N GLN A 21 0.68 -10.07 -7.18
CA GLN A 21 1.29 -10.88 -8.25
C GLN A 21 2.74 -11.29 -7.96
N ASP A 22 3.46 -10.54 -7.10
CA ASP A 22 4.86 -10.80 -6.72
C ASP A 22 4.98 -11.75 -5.50
N LEU A 23 3.83 -12.23 -5.00
CA LEU A 23 3.49 -13.34 -4.09
C LEU A 23 4.34 -13.66 -2.84
N PHE A 24 5.45 -13.01 -2.51
CA PHE A 24 6.31 -13.53 -1.40
C PHE A 24 6.96 -12.55 -0.44
N ARG A 25 6.60 -11.26 -0.46
CA ARG A 25 7.13 -10.36 0.58
C ARG A 25 6.09 -9.42 1.17
N PRO A 26 6.16 -9.18 2.50
CA PRO A 26 5.55 -8.01 3.10
C PRO A 26 6.00 -6.75 2.35
N PHE A 27 5.13 -5.74 2.29
CA PHE A 27 5.50 -4.42 1.79
C PHE A 27 5.30 -3.35 2.86
N GLU A 28 6.06 -2.26 2.77
CA GLU A 28 5.94 -1.11 3.65
C GLU A 28 5.44 0.14 2.89
N ILE A 29 5.09 1.20 3.62
CA ILE A 29 4.82 2.52 3.00
C ILE A 29 5.99 2.99 2.14
N ARG A 30 7.23 2.62 2.50
CA ARG A 30 8.40 2.94 1.70
C ARG A 30 8.35 2.29 0.31
N ASP A 31 7.92 1.04 0.19
CA ASP A 31 7.74 0.37 -1.11
C ASP A 31 6.66 1.10 -1.93
N PHE A 32 5.57 1.49 -1.29
CA PHE A 32 4.52 2.28 -1.92
C PHE A 32 5.03 3.64 -2.39
N ARG A 33 5.86 4.33 -1.60
CA ARG A 33 6.49 5.60 -1.97
C ARG A 33 7.38 5.45 -3.20
N MET A 34 8.17 4.38 -3.28
CA MET A 34 8.93 4.08 -4.50
C MET A 34 8.02 3.83 -5.70
N TYR A 35 6.89 3.15 -5.51
CA TYR A 35 5.90 2.95 -6.58
C TYR A 35 5.31 4.27 -7.06
N VAL A 36 4.98 5.19 -6.15
CA VAL A 36 4.50 6.54 -6.50
C VAL A 36 5.57 7.31 -7.27
N VAL A 37 6.83 7.30 -6.85
CA VAL A 37 7.94 7.94 -7.60
C VAL A 37 7.99 7.42 -9.04
N LEU A 38 7.84 6.11 -9.23
CA LEU A 38 7.86 5.49 -10.55
C LEU A 38 6.65 5.87 -11.43
N LYS A 39 5.51 6.23 -10.82
CA LYS A 39 4.26 6.53 -11.54
C LYS A 39 4.01 8.02 -11.76
N LEU A 40 4.32 8.85 -10.77
CA LEU A 40 3.98 10.27 -10.72
C LEU A 40 5.21 11.18 -10.59
N GLY A 41 6.40 10.62 -10.37
CA GLY A 41 7.64 11.38 -10.18
C GLY A 41 7.97 11.68 -8.71
N TRP A 42 9.14 12.26 -8.48
CA TRP A 42 9.68 12.50 -7.14
C TRP A 42 8.87 13.47 -6.29
N GLU A 43 8.32 14.51 -6.90
CA GLU A 43 7.54 15.55 -6.20
C GLU A 43 6.25 14.97 -5.59
N ALA A 44 5.62 14.04 -6.29
CA ALA A 44 4.41 13.37 -5.82
C ALA A 44 4.67 12.44 -4.62
N ALA A 45 5.93 12.10 -4.33
CA ALA A 45 6.30 11.24 -3.19
C ALA A 45 6.58 12.02 -1.91
N ASP A 46 6.59 13.36 -1.97
CA ASP A 46 6.76 14.27 -0.83
C ASP A 46 5.39 14.70 -0.27
N TRP A 47 4.54 13.73 0.03
CA TRP A 47 3.21 13.97 0.58
C TRP A 47 3.24 14.20 2.09
N GLY A 48 2.25 14.95 2.58
CA GLY A 48 2.13 15.31 4.00
C GLY A 48 1.51 14.22 4.89
N MET A 49 1.45 14.52 6.20
CA MET A 49 0.94 13.61 7.24
C MET A 49 -0.54 13.20 7.03
N GLU A 50 -1.36 14.06 6.41
CA GLU A 50 -2.75 13.75 6.06
C GLU A 50 -2.84 12.58 5.09
N VAL A 51 -1.97 12.55 4.07
CA VAL A 51 -1.91 11.47 3.08
C VAL A 51 -1.38 10.20 3.72
N ASP A 52 -0.36 10.26 4.57
CA ASP A 52 0.13 9.10 5.31
C ASP A 52 -0.99 8.44 6.13
N ALA A 53 -1.79 9.24 6.85
CA ALA A 53 -2.92 8.73 7.61
C ALA A 53 -3.97 8.05 6.71
N ALA A 54 -4.31 8.68 5.58
CA ALA A 54 -5.27 8.13 4.62
C ALA A 54 -4.77 6.81 3.99
N LEU A 55 -3.47 6.71 3.67
CA LEU A 55 -2.85 5.49 3.15
C LEU A 55 -2.90 4.36 4.17
N LEU A 56 -2.57 4.65 5.43
CA LEU A 56 -2.65 3.68 6.53
C LEU A 56 -4.07 3.13 6.69
N GLU A 57 -5.08 4.00 6.75
CA GLU A 57 -6.48 3.59 6.84
C GLU A 57 -6.86 2.71 5.65
N ARG A 58 -6.49 3.12 4.43
CA ARG A 58 -6.83 2.42 3.20
C ARG A 58 -6.19 1.03 3.12
N PHE A 59 -4.91 0.88 3.48
CA PHE A 59 -4.25 -0.42 3.51
C PHE A 59 -4.81 -1.35 4.59
N ASN A 60 -5.23 -0.81 5.73
CA ASN A 60 -5.82 -1.62 6.81
C ASN A 60 -7.28 -2.02 6.55
N ALA A 61 -8.04 -1.25 5.77
CA ALA A 61 -9.48 -1.42 5.65
C ALA A 61 -9.94 -2.07 4.33
N ASN A 62 -9.23 -1.85 3.23
CA ASN A 62 -9.79 -2.07 1.89
C ASN A 62 -9.18 -3.24 1.11
N TYR A 63 -8.23 -3.97 1.70
CA TYR A 63 -7.52 -5.06 1.03
C TYR A 63 -7.36 -6.25 1.97
N ASP A 64 -7.13 -7.44 1.40
CA ASP A 64 -6.87 -8.69 2.13
C ASP A 64 -5.45 -8.69 2.72
N LEU A 65 -5.19 -7.71 3.58
CA LEU A 65 -3.90 -7.43 4.18
C LEU A 65 -4.00 -7.49 5.70
N VAL A 66 -3.00 -8.10 6.33
CA VAL A 66 -2.78 -8.02 7.77
C VAL A 66 -1.55 -7.15 8.03
N ARG A 67 -1.64 -6.27 9.02
CA ARG A 67 -0.50 -5.46 9.44
C ARG A 67 0.50 -6.34 10.20
N ALA A 68 1.77 -6.32 9.79
CA ALA A 68 2.81 -7.11 10.41
C ALA A 68 2.98 -6.73 11.91
N PRO A 69 3.12 -7.70 12.84
CA PRO A 69 3.21 -7.43 14.28
C PRO A 69 4.47 -6.64 14.67
N LEU A 70 5.55 -6.80 13.89
CA LEU A 70 6.83 -6.13 14.09
C LEU A 70 7.17 -5.37 12.79
N GLY A 71 6.82 -4.07 12.74
CA GLY A 71 7.14 -3.19 11.61
C GLY A 71 5.98 -2.30 11.15
N GLN A 72 6.22 -1.51 10.11
CA GLN A 72 5.19 -0.74 9.38
C GLN A 72 4.88 -1.40 8.02
N GLY A 73 4.73 -2.72 8.03
CA GLY A 73 4.49 -3.52 6.84
C GLY A 73 3.12 -4.19 6.80
N TRP A 74 2.69 -4.59 5.61
CA TRP A 74 1.48 -5.35 5.34
C TRP A 74 1.83 -6.65 4.63
N GLU A 75 1.13 -7.71 5.01
CA GLU A 75 1.24 -9.05 4.44
C GLU A 75 -0.12 -9.46 3.90
N PHE A 76 -0.17 -10.19 2.79
CA PHE A 76 -1.42 -10.73 2.30
C PHE A 76 -1.93 -11.84 3.23
N ILE A 77 -3.22 -11.81 3.52
CA ILE A 77 -3.90 -12.90 4.21
C ILE A 77 -4.07 -14.02 3.18
N TRP A 78 -3.37 -15.13 3.40
CA TRP A 78 -3.56 -16.34 2.62
C TRP A 78 -4.66 -17.16 3.29
N GLU A 79 -5.73 -17.48 2.56
CA GLU A 79 -6.64 -18.56 2.96
C GLU A 79 -5.92 -19.89 2.73
N ASP A 80 -4.99 -20.24 3.62
CA ASP A 80 -4.51 -21.63 3.75
C ASP A 80 -5.47 -22.37 4.70
N GLU A 81 -6.69 -22.64 4.23
CA GLU A 81 -7.45 -23.79 4.74
C GLU A 81 -8.13 -24.46 3.53
N PRO A 82 -7.55 -25.52 2.96
CA PRO A 82 -8.30 -26.36 2.04
C PRO A 82 -9.54 -26.89 2.79
N PRO A 83 -10.73 -26.92 2.18
CA PRO A 83 -11.90 -27.51 2.83
C PRO A 83 -11.60 -28.97 3.17
N GLU A 84 -11.78 -29.34 4.44
CA GLU A 84 -11.76 -30.75 4.91
C GLU A 84 -12.81 -31.62 4.21
#